data_AF-A0A412AVF2-F1
#
_entry.id   AF-A0A412AVF2-F1
#
_cell.length_a   1.000
_cell.length_b   1.000
_cell.length_c   1.000
_cell.angle_alpha   90.00
_cell.angle_beta   90.00
_cell.angle_gamma   90.00
#
_symmetry.space_group_name_H-M   'P 1'
#
loop_
_entity.id
_entity.type
_entity.pdbx_description
1 polymer ?
#
loop_
_entity_poly.entity_id
_entity_poly.type
_entity_poly.pdbx_seq_one_letter_code
_entity_poly.pdbx_strand_id
1 'polypeptide(L)'
;MDNKAFDLIADRVGEALDSQGFVRQKVDTDSKSEQIALYTGEGSAYSVLFDGEVKKYFLRSCAMTDEGPDNQWKNIAVWLFDPETDSTKEAESIAADFVETVEGPKRKAIVQQQNKKKKKSDEGNVDPLFFCNRLVNVFPSLKDDIRFEKEHYPSFRGVTFAREKIVPQVQYLLRTPGEQQRKEKLFTILDDVYNVGDLDVRGIITMVILNSIEGDVAETAREAMTPALQKAWKNALKYKGKNVKPEKKKKPKKSFMGSTLNDMRR
;
A
#
# COMPACT_ATOMS: atom_id res chain seq x y z
N MET A 1 9.56 -34.63 -15.06
CA MET A 1 8.19 -35.10 -15.32
C MET A 1 7.63 -34.24 -16.42
N ASP A 2 7.05 -34.83 -17.47
CA ASP A 2 6.38 -34.08 -18.54
C ASP A 2 4.89 -34.01 -18.19
N ASN A 3 4.53 -33.06 -17.32
CA ASN A 3 3.19 -32.97 -16.75
C ASN A 3 2.33 -31.98 -17.54
N LYS A 4 1.62 -32.47 -18.55
CA LYS A 4 0.70 -31.66 -19.36
C LYS A 4 -0.38 -30.95 -18.53
N ALA A 5 -0.75 -31.49 -17.36
CA ALA A 5 -1.68 -30.83 -16.45
C ALA A 5 -1.08 -29.56 -15.83
N PHE A 6 0.23 -29.59 -15.53
CA PHE A 6 0.93 -28.41 -15.03
C PHE A 6 0.91 -27.27 -16.04
N ASP A 7 1.27 -27.55 -17.29
CA ASP A 7 1.29 -26.54 -18.35
C ASP A 7 -0.10 -25.95 -18.57
N LEU A 8 -1.14 -26.79 -18.61
CA LEU A 8 -2.53 -26.33 -18.74
C LEU A 8 -2.94 -25.38 -17.59
N ILE A 9 -2.66 -25.75 -16.34
CA ILE A 9 -3.00 -24.93 -15.17
C ILE A 9 -2.20 -23.63 -15.20
N ALA A 10 -0.90 -23.70 -15.44
CA ALA A 10 -0.02 -22.54 -15.49
C ALA A 10 -0.39 -21.57 -16.62
N ASP A 11 -0.75 -22.07 -17.81
CA ASP A 11 -1.12 -21.23 -18.93
C ASP A 11 -2.44 -20.49 -18.67
N ARG A 12 -3.47 -21.18 -18.15
CA ARG A 12 -4.77 -20.57 -17.80
C ARG A 12 -4.64 -19.52 -16.71
N VAL A 13 -3.89 -19.82 -15.65
CA VAL A 13 -3.63 -18.85 -14.58
C VAL A 13 -2.78 -17.69 -15.10
N GLY A 14 -1.84 -17.97 -16.00
CA GLY A 14 -1.01 -16.97 -16.66
C GLY A 14 -1.83 -15.97 -17.47
N GLU A 15 -2.76 -16.44 -18.31
CA GLU A 15 -3.67 -15.58 -19.07
C GLU A 15 -4.50 -14.65 -18.17
N ALA A 16 -5.03 -15.20 -17.07
CA ALA A 16 -5.81 -14.43 -16.10
C ALA A 16 -4.98 -13.35 -15.38
N LEU A 17 -3.72 -13.65 -15.07
CA LEU A 17 -2.79 -12.74 -14.40
C LEU A 17 -2.19 -11.70 -15.36
N ASP A 18 -1.94 -12.06 -16.62
CA ASP A 18 -1.45 -11.14 -17.67
C ASP A 18 -2.43 -9.97 -17.89
N SER A 19 -3.74 -10.27 -17.92
CA SER A 19 -4.80 -9.24 -17.98
C SER A 19 -4.79 -8.26 -16.80
N GLN A 20 -4.09 -8.60 -15.71
CA GLN A 20 -3.94 -7.80 -14.50
C GLN A 20 -2.53 -7.16 -14.37
N GLY A 21 -1.69 -7.31 -15.38
CA GLY A 21 -0.35 -6.70 -15.45
C GLY A 21 0.76 -7.51 -14.79
N PHE A 22 0.57 -8.81 -14.59
CA PHE A 22 1.64 -9.72 -14.16
C PHE A 22 2.39 -10.28 -15.36
N VAL A 23 3.68 -10.55 -15.19
CA VAL A 23 4.55 -11.11 -16.23
C VAL A 23 5.10 -12.45 -15.78
N ARG A 24 4.96 -13.48 -16.62
CA ARG A 24 5.55 -14.81 -16.38
C ARG A 24 7.07 -14.72 -16.41
N GLN A 25 7.70 -15.21 -15.36
CA GLN A 25 9.15 -15.26 -15.22
C GLN A 25 9.68 -16.65 -15.62
N LYS A 26 10.90 -16.67 -16.14
CA LYS A 26 11.64 -17.92 -16.28
C LYS A 26 12.12 -18.34 -14.89
N VAL A 27 11.85 -19.60 -14.54
CA VAL A 27 12.29 -20.19 -13.29
C VAL A 27 13.04 -21.46 -13.65
N ASP A 28 14.28 -21.56 -13.19
CA ASP A 28 15.04 -22.80 -13.24
C ASP A 28 14.75 -23.55 -11.94
N THR A 29 14.25 -24.79 -12.06
CA THR A 29 13.97 -25.65 -10.91
C THR A 29 15.02 -26.76 -10.86
N ASP A 30 15.82 -26.81 -9.80
CA ASP A 30 16.80 -27.89 -9.59
C ASP A 30 16.14 -29.20 -9.11
N SER A 31 14.88 -29.12 -8.66
CA SER A 31 14.11 -30.27 -8.18
C SER A 31 13.46 -31.03 -9.33
N LYS A 32 13.68 -32.35 -9.36
CA LYS A 32 13.04 -33.25 -10.33
C LYS A 32 11.57 -33.55 -9.99
N SER A 33 11.14 -33.30 -8.75
CA SER A 33 9.80 -33.59 -8.24
C SER A 33 8.86 -32.37 -8.23
N GLU A 34 9.41 -31.16 -8.36
CA GLU A 34 8.63 -29.92 -8.35
C GLU A 34 8.55 -29.26 -9.73
N GLN A 35 7.41 -28.62 -10.01
CA GLN A 35 7.24 -27.74 -11.17
C GLN A 35 6.71 -26.39 -10.70
N ILE A 36 7.32 -25.31 -11.19
CA ILE A 36 7.03 -23.94 -10.74
C ILE A 36 6.78 -23.03 -11.93
N ALA A 37 5.70 -22.26 -11.86
CA ALA A 37 5.44 -21.13 -12.71
C ALA A 37 5.32 -19.90 -11.82
N LEU A 38 6.12 -18.87 -12.10
CA LEU A 38 6.18 -17.63 -11.33
C LEU A 38 5.66 -16.47 -12.19
N TYR A 39 4.81 -15.64 -11.60
CA TYR A 39 4.24 -14.45 -12.21
C TYR A 39 4.48 -13.27 -11.28
N THR A 40 5.23 -12.27 -11.76
CA THR A 40 5.56 -11.08 -10.97
C THR A 40 4.72 -9.90 -11.44
N GLY A 41 4.13 -9.18 -10.49
CA GLY A 41 3.44 -7.92 -10.71
C GLY A 41 4.15 -6.78 -9.97
N GLU A 42 3.52 -5.62 -9.90
CA GLU A 42 4.11 -4.45 -9.26
C GLU A 42 4.32 -4.67 -7.75
N GLY A 43 3.27 -5.10 -7.03
CA GLY A 43 3.30 -5.20 -5.56
C GLY A 43 3.22 -6.61 -4.98
N SER A 44 2.95 -7.61 -5.79
CA SER A 44 2.90 -9.02 -5.37
C SER A 44 3.37 -9.95 -6.50
N ALA A 45 3.71 -11.17 -6.12
CA ALA A 45 3.96 -12.26 -7.04
C ALA A 45 3.00 -13.41 -6.75
N TYR A 46 2.64 -14.15 -7.80
CA TYR A 46 1.92 -15.41 -7.71
C TYR A 46 2.79 -16.54 -8.22
N SER A 47 2.62 -17.72 -7.65
CA SER A 47 3.23 -18.95 -8.16
C SER A 47 2.22 -20.08 -8.17
N VAL A 48 2.21 -20.82 -9.28
CA VAL A 48 1.65 -22.17 -9.35
C VAL A 48 2.81 -23.13 -9.09
N LEU A 49 2.68 -23.95 -8.05
CA LEU A 49 3.63 -25.00 -7.70
C LEU A 49 2.90 -26.35 -7.77
N PHE A 50 3.50 -27.32 -8.44
CA PHE A 50 3.17 -28.72 -8.24
C PHE A 50 4.30 -29.38 -7.45
N ASP A 51 3.94 -30.06 -6.36
CA ASP A 51 4.84 -30.89 -5.57
C ASP A 51 4.43 -32.36 -5.77
N GLY A 52 5.29 -33.10 -6.47
CA GLY A 52 5.06 -34.50 -6.80
C GLY A 52 5.24 -35.47 -5.62
N GLU A 53 5.92 -35.06 -4.54
CA GLU A 53 6.07 -35.92 -3.36
C GLU A 53 4.78 -36.00 -2.56
N VAL A 54 4.10 -34.86 -2.40
CA VAL A 54 2.81 -34.78 -1.70
C VAL A 54 1.61 -34.77 -2.64
N LYS A 55 1.84 -34.88 -3.96
CA LYS A 55 0.83 -34.93 -5.03
C LYS A 55 -0.18 -33.78 -4.93
N LYS A 56 0.33 -32.54 -4.86
CA LYS A 56 -0.50 -31.33 -4.68
C LYS A 56 -0.11 -30.19 -5.60
N TYR A 57 -1.14 -29.47 -6.04
CA TYR A 57 -1.00 -28.12 -6.61
C TYR A 57 -1.22 -27.06 -5.53
N PHE A 58 -0.42 -26.00 -5.61
CA PHE A 58 -0.50 -24.83 -4.77
C PHE A 58 -0.58 -23.59 -5.65
N LEU A 59 -1.61 -22.77 -5.42
CA LEU A 59 -1.61 -21.37 -5.81
C LEU A 59 -1.14 -20.57 -4.59
N ARG A 60 0.00 -19.91 -4.71
CA ARG A 60 0.61 -19.14 -3.62
C ARG A 60 0.89 -17.71 -4.04
N SER A 61 0.92 -16.80 -3.08
CA SER A 61 1.30 -15.41 -3.28
C SER A 61 2.28 -14.93 -2.22
N CYS A 62 3.14 -13.99 -2.60
CA CYS A 62 4.01 -13.27 -1.69
C CYS A 62 4.13 -11.80 -2.09
N ALA A 63 4.78 -10.96 -1.27
CA ALA A 63 4.95 -9.55 -1.60
C ALA A 63 6.16 -9.34 -2.53
N MET A 64 6.13 -8.24 -3.29
CA MET A 64 7.31 -7.79 -4.04
C MET A 64 8.14 -6.81 -3.21
N THR A 65 9.46 -6.99 -3.24
CA THR A 65 10.46 -6.03 -2.80
C THR A 65 11.15 -5.41 -4.02
N ASP A 66 12.13 -4.54 -3.79
CA ASP A 66 12.96 -3.96 -4.85
C ASP A 66 13.94 -5.00 -5.45
N GLU A 67 14.20 -6.10 -4.73
CA GLU A 67 15.08 -7.19 -5.15
C GLU A 67 14.30 -8.37 -5.78
N GLY A 68 12.97 -8.29 -5.84
CA GLY A 68 12.10 -9.33 -6.38
C GLY A 68 11.07 -9.85 -5.36
N PRO A 69 10.48 -11.04 -5.58
CA PRO A 69 9.59 -11.65 -4.60
C PRO A 69 10.30 -11.85 -3.25
N ASP A 70 9.65 -11.52 -2.13
CA ASP A 70 10.22 -11.70 -0.78
C ASP A 70 10.33 -13.18 -0.34
N ASN A 71 9.81 -14.09 -1.18
CA ASN A 71 9.74 -15.53 -0.98
C ASN A 71 9.00 -16.00 0.29
N GLN A 72 8.24 -15.11 0.96
CA GLN A 72 7.35 -15.44 2.07
C GLN A 72 6.00 -15.92 1.52
N TRP A 73 6.01 -17.10 0.93
CA TRP A 73 4.86 -17.65 0.21
C TRP A 73 3.71 -18.01 1.15
N LYS A 74 2.53 -17.42 0.88
CA LYS A 74 1.26 -17.81 1.48
C LYS A 74 0.45 -18.63 0.48
N ASN A 75 0.02 -19.82 0.90
CA ASN A 75 -0.91 -20.65 0.13
C ASN A 75 -2.30 -19.99 0.11
N ILE A 76 -2.83 -19.81 -1.10
CA ILE A 76 -4.15 -19.23 -1.35
C ILE A 76 -5.16 -20.33 -1.62
N ALA A 77 -4.78 -21.31 -2.45
CA ALA A 77 -5.56 -22.48 -2.75
C ALA A 77 -4.62 -23.69 -2.88
N VAL A 78 -5.11 -24.85 -2.49
CA VAL A 78 -4.36 -26.11 -2.51
C VAL A 78 -5.29 -27.21 -3.00
N TRP A 79 -4.82 -27.98 -3.97
CA TRP A 79 -5.56 -29.11 -4.54
C TRP A 79 -4.71 -30.36 -4.51
N LEU A 80 -5.33 -31.51 -4.27
CA LEU A 80 -4.72 -32.81 -4.52
C LEU A 80 -4.75 -33.07 -6.03
N PHE A 81 -3.68 -33.65 -6.55
CA PHE A 81 -3.63 -34.15 -7.92
C PHE A 81 -2.62 -35.29 -8.00
N ASP A 82 -3.10 -36.46 -8.35
CA ASP A 82 -2.29 -37.64 -8.60
C ASP A 82 -2.07 -37.82 -10.11
N PRO A 83 -0.86 -37.57 -10.64
CA PRO A 83 -0.58 -37.67 -12.07
C PRO A 83 -0.80 -39.07 -12.67
N GLU A 84 -0.90 -40.10 -11.83
CA GLU A 84 -1.12 -41.49 -12.26
C GLU A 84 -2.60 -41.84 -12.45
N THR A 85 -3.50 -41.15 -11.74
CA THR A 85 -4.94 -41.48 -11.74
C THR A 85 -5.83 -40.35 -12.20
N ASP A 86 -5.41 -39.11 -12.00
CA ASP A 86 -6.19 -37.93 -12.33
C ASP A 86 -5.99 -37.52 -13.79
N SER A 87 -7.07 -37.02 -14.39
CA SER A 87 -7.13 -36.71 -15.81
C SER A 87 -7.03 -35.22 -16.08
N THR A 88 -7.11 -34.86 -17.36
CA THR A 88 -7.21 -33.46 -17.80
C THR A 88 -8.41 -32.74 -17.17
N LYS A 89 -9.49 -33.45 -16.84
CA LYS A 89 -10.69 -32.86 -16.23
C LYS A 89 -10.41 -32.32 -14.83
N GLU A 90 -9.65 -33.05 -14.02
CA GLU A 90 -9.20 -32.60 -12.70
C GLU A 90 -8.28 -31.37 -12.85
N ALA A 91 -7.37 -31.39 -13.82
CA ALA A 91 -6.50 -30.26 -14.12
C ALA A 91 -7.29 -29.00 -14.55
N GLU A 92 -8.32 -29.15 -15.38
CA GLU A 92 -9.22 -28.06 -15.78
C GLU A 92 -9.99 -27.48 -14.59
N SER A 93 -10.43 -28.35 -13.66
CA SER A 93 -11.15 -27.93 -12.46
C SER A 93 -10.24 -27.12 -11.52
N ILE A 94 -8.98 -27.56 -11.35
CA ILE A 94 -7.96 -26.83 -10.59
C ILE A 94 -7.66 -25.48 -11.25
N ALA A 95 -7.49 -25.47 -12.58
CA ALA A 95 -7.25 -24.24 -13.33
C ALA A 95 -8.41 -23.25 -13.16
N ALA A 96 -9.66 -23.70 -13.25
CA ALA A 96 -10.83 -22.86 -13.07
C ALA A 96 -10.90 -22.25 -11.66
N ASP A 97 -10.67 -23.03 -10.60
CA ASP A 97 -10.63 -22.54 -9.21
C ASP A 97 -9.51 -21.51 -8.99
N PHE A 98 -8.31 -21.78 -9.55
CA PHE A 98 -7.19 -20.85 -9.44
C PHE A 98 -7.45 -19.56 -10.20
N VAL A 99 -8.03 -19.63 -11.40
CA VAL A 99 -8.43 -18.46 -12.21
C VAL A 99 -9.48 -17.65 -11.45
N GLU A 100 -10.56 -18.27 -10.96
CA GLU A 100 -11.59 -17.59 -10.17
C GLU A 100 -10.97 -16.92 -8.93
N THR A 101 -10.04 -17.60 -8.28
CA THR A 101 -9.33 -17.08 -7.10
C THR A 101 -8.54 -15.82 -7.41
N VAL A 102 -7.74 -15.80 -8.49
CA VAL A 102 -6.94 -14.62 -8.86
C VAL A 102 -7.79 -13.52 -9.49
N GLU A 103 -8.91 -13.87 -10.10
CA GLU A 103 -9.83 -12.91 -10.72
C GLU A 103 -10.87 -12.32 -9.76
N GLY A 104 -11.05 -12.95 -8.60
CA GLY A 104 -12.06 -12.57 -7.62
C GLY A 104 -11.95 -11.09 -7.23
N PRO A 105 -13.08 -10.39 -6.98
CA PRO A 105 -13.10 -8.94 -6.77
C PRO A 105 -12.23 -8.50 -5.59
N LYS A 106 -12.10 -9.34 -4.55
CA LYS A 106 -11.18 -9.09 -3.43
C LYS A 106 -9.72 -9.05 -3.88
N ARG A 107 -9.28 -9.98 -4.75
CA ARG A 107 -7.89 -10.05 -5.22
C ARG A 107 -7.58 -8.94 -6.22
N LYS A 108 -8.47 -8.68 -7.19
CA LYS A 108 -8.36 -7.52 -8.08
C LYS A 108 -8.25 -6.21 -7.30
N ALA A 109 -9.04 -6.03 -6.23
CA ALA A 109 -8.96 -4.85 -5.38
C ALA A 109 -7.63 -4.74 -4.61
N ILE A 110 -7.09 -5.86 -4.10
CA ILE A 110 -5.79 -5.89 -3.42
C ILE A 110 -4.66 -5.52 -4.39
N VAL A 111 -4.62 -6.13 -5.59
CA VAL A 111 -3.62 -5.82 -6.62
C VAL A 111 -3.71 -4.35 -7.04
N GLN A 112 -4.91 -3.84 -7.31
CA GLN A 112 -5.09 -2.42 -7.65
C GLN A 112 -4.69 -1.47 -6.52
N GLN A 113 -4.91 -1.84 -5.25
CA GLN A 113 -4.45 -1.05 -4.10
C GLN A 113 -2.93 -1.09 -3.97
N GLN A 114 -2.29 -2.24 -4.17
CA GLN A 114 -0.83 -2.39 -4.15
C GLN A 114 -0.17 -1.58 -5.26
N ASN A 115 -0.66 -1.68 -6.50
CA ASN A 115 -0.16 -0.90 -7.63
C ASN A 115 -0.38 0.61 -7.41
N LYS A 116 -1.50 1.02 -6.79
CA LYS A 116 -1.69 2.43 -6.39
C LYS A 116 -0.73 2.89 -5.29
N LYS A 117 -0.36 2.01 -4.35
CA LYS A 117 0.64 2.31 -3.32
C LYS A 117 2.05 2.42 -3.93
N LYS A 118 2.40 1.54 -4.87
CA LYS A 118 3.73 1.53 -5.51
C LYS A 118 3.90 2.65 -6.54
N LYS A 119 2.86 2.96 -7.33
CA LYS A 119 2.80 4.19 -8.15
C LYS A 119 2.82 5.49 -7.34
N LYS A 120 2.47 5.44 -6.05
CA LYS A 120 2.67 6.54 -5.09
C LYS A 120 4.04 6.51 -4.39
N SER A 121 4.73 5.36 -4.38
CA SER A 121 6.04 5.19 -3.74
C SER A 121 7.21 5.42 -4.69
N ASP A 122 6.98 5.42 -6.01
CA ASP A 122 8.00 5.72 -7.04
C ASP A 122 8.42 7.21 -7.05
N GLU A 123 7.71 8.06 -6.30
CA GLU A 123 8.27 9.26 -5.69
C GLU A 123 8.51 8.93 -4.22
N GLY A 124 9.76 8.96 -3.74
CA GLY A 124 10.16 8.61 -2.37
C GLY A 124 9.50 9.45 -1.28
N ASN A 125 8.21 9.26 -1.08
CA ASN A 125 7.35 10.11 -0.27
C ASN A 125 7.16 9.47 1.10
N VAL A 126 7.46 10.24 2.15
CA VAL A 126 7.28 9.80 3.53
C VAL A 126 5.78 9.61 3.80
N ASP A 127 5.40 8.39 4.22
CA ASP A 127 4.02 8.00 4.50
C ASP A 127 3.65 8.21 6.00
N PRO A 128 2.34 8.11 6.37
CA PRO A 128 1.92 8.32 7.75
C PRO A 128 2.53 7.36 8.77
N LEU A 129 2.84 6.12 8.39
CA LEU A 129 3.44 5.14 9.29
C LEU A 129 4.90 5.51 9.56
N PHE A 130 5.67 5.87 8.53
CA PHE A 130 7.03 6.36 8.68
C PHE A 130 7.07 7.60 9.56
N PHE A 131 6.17 8.57 9.31
CA PHE A 131 6.06 9.77 10.13
C PHE A 131 5.82 9.43 11.61
N CYS A 132 4.86 8.55 11.92
CA CYS A 132 4.58 8.15 13.30
C CYS A 132 5.77 7.43 13.95
N ASN A 133 6.50 6.58 13.21
CA ASN A 133 7.72 5.96 13.72
C ASN A 133 8.82 6.99 14.03
N ARG A 134 8.95 8.08 13.26
CA ARG A 134 9.91 9.16 13.56
C ARG A 134 9.56 9.86 14.87
N LEU A 135 8.28 10.03 15.19
CA LEU A 135 7.82 10.65 16.44
C LEU A 135 8.12 9.81 17.70
N VAL A 136 8.39 8.50 17.56
CA VAL A 136 8.86 7.66 18.69
C VAL A 136 10.14 8.22 19.32
N ASN A 137 10.97 8.93 18.54
CA ASN A 137 12.19 9.59 19.03
C ASN A 137 11.92 10.78 19.98
N VAL A 138 10.68 11.25 20.07
CA VAL A 138 10.20 12.31 20.98
C VAL A 138 9.24 11.74 22.01
N PHE A 139 8.45 10.74 21.60
CA PHE A 139 7.38 10.09 22.35
C PHE A 139 7.54 8.56 22.34
N PRO A 140 8.44 7.99 23.16
CA PRO A 140 8.74 6.55 23.12
C PRO A 140 7.52 5.63 23.35
N SER A 141 6.52 6.10 24.10
CA SER A 141 5.27 5.38 24.35
C SER A 141 4.47 5.06 23.08
N LEU A 142 4.66 5.83 22.00
CA LEU A 142 4.00 5.56 20.71
C LEU A 142 4.40 4.22 20.11
N LYS A 143 5.52 3.61 20.51
CA LYS A 143 5.99 2.35 19.95
C LYS A 143 4.96 1.23 20.11
N ASP A 144 4.39 1.10 21.30
CA ASP A 144 3.39 0.07 21.60
C ASP A 144 2.03 0.41 20.95
N ASP A 145 1.66 1.68 20.92
CA ASP A 145 0.45 2.14 20.22
C ASP A 145 0.53 1.84 18.70
N ILE A 146 1.68 2.09 18.06
CA ILE A 146 1.90 1.79 16.63
C ILE A 146 1.82 0.29 16.39
N ARG A 147 2.41 -0.52 17.28
CA ARG A 147 2.34 -1.98 17.17
C ARG A 147 0.89 -2.46 17.25
N PHE A 148 0.14 -1.98 18.25
CA PHE A 148 -1.27 -2.30 18.41
C PHE A 148 -2.08 -1.93 17.16
N GLU A 149 -1.87 -0.72 16.62
CA GLU A 149 -2.56 -0.24 15.42
C GLU A 149 -2.30 -1.15 14.19
N LYS A 150 -1.07 -1.64 14.02
CA LYS A 150 -0.70 -2.55 12.93
C LYS A 150 -1.29 -3.96 13.08
N GLU A 151 -1.47 -4.42 14.31
CA GLU A 151 -2.03 -5.76 14.59
C GLU A 151 -3.56 -5.78 14.46
N HIS A 152 -4.24 -4.68 14.78
CA HIS A 152 -5.71 -4.66 14.91
C HIS A 152 -6.44 -4.08 13.69
N TYR A 153 -5.75 -3.38 12.79
CA TYR A 153 -6.37 -2.76 11.63
C TYR A 153 -5.74 -3.21 10.31
N PRO A 154 -6.54 -3.40 9.23
CA PRO A 154 -6.02 -3.80 7.92
C PRO A 154 -5.01 -2.81 7.30
N SER A 155 -5.04 -1.55 7.75
CA SER A 155 -4.12 -0.50 7.31
C SER A 155 -3.92 0.51 8.44
N PHE A 156 -2.73 1.10 8.51
CA PHE A 156 -2.41 2.12 9.51
C PHE A 156 -3.28 3.38 9.33
N ARG A 157 -4.12 3.70 10.32
CA ARG A 157 -5.07 4.83 10.25
C ARG A 157 -4.41 6.13 10.73
N GLY A 158 -3.44 6.64 9.97
CA GLY A 158 -2.57 7.75 10.40
C GLY A 158 -3.29 8.99 10.96
N VAL A 159 -4.41 9.42 10.35
CA VAL A 159 -5.19 10.57 10.85
C VAL A 159 -5.84 10.28 12.21
N THR A 160 -6.45 9.11 12.36
CA THR A 160 -7.07 8.67 13.62
C THR A 160 -6.00 8.49 14.70
N PHE A 161 -4.92 7.80 14.37
CA PHE A 161 -3.78 7.58 15.25
C PHE A 161 -3.19 8.91 15.76
N ALA A 162 -2.97 9.87 14.86
CA ALA A 162 -2.44 11.17 15.24
C ALA A 162 -3.36 11.92 16.20
N ARG A 163 -4.68 11.88 15.95
CA ARG A 163 -5.67 12.53 16.81
C ARG A 163 -5.74 11.90 18.20
N GLU A 164 -5.71 10.56 18.27
CA GLU A 164 -5.92 9.83 19.53
C GLU A 164 -4.63 9.69 20.36
N LYS A 165 -3.47 9.54 19.72
CA LYS A 165 -2.21 9.15 20.39
C LYS A 165 -1.14 10.23 20.35
N ILE A 166 -1.04 11.00 19.27
CA ILE A 166 0.03 12.00 19.10
C ILE A 166 -0.39 13.35 19.68
N VAL A 167 -1.57 13.86 19.33
CA VAL A 167 -2.06 15.18 19.76
C VAL A 167 -2.01 15.36 21.29
N PRO A 168 -2.47 14.41 22.13
CA PRO A 168 -2.37 14.55 23.58
C PRO A 168 -0.93 14.71 24.08
N GLN A 169 0.02 13.97 23.48
CA GLN A 169 1.43 14.03 23.87
C GLN A 169 2.10 15.33 23.44
N VAL A 170 1.77 15.84 22.24
CA VAL A 170 2.25 17.14 21.77
C VAL A 170 1.74 18.25 22.69
N GLN A 171 0.44 18.25 23.01
CA GLN A 171 -0.13 19.26 23.91
C GLN A 171 0.47 19.20 25.31
N TYR A 172 0.72 18.01 25.84
CA TYR A 172 1.41 17.84 27.10
C TYR A 172 2.84 18.41 27.03
N LEU A 173 3.64 17.96 26.05
CA LEU A 173 5.03 18.38 25.89
C LEU A 173 5.19 19.89 25.79
N LEU A 174 4.35 20.57 25.00
CA LEU A 174 4.45 22.02 24.81
C LEU A 174 4.21 22.80 26.11
N ARG A 175 3.32 22.30 26.98
CA ARG A 175 3.00 22.92 28.28
C ARG A 175 3.99 22.54 29.38
N THR A 176 4.78 21.48 29.22
CA THR A 176 5.78 21.08 30.20
C THR A 176 6.99 22.03 30.20
N PRO A 177 7.32 22.67 31.34
CA PRO A 177 8.53 23.49 31.47
C PRO A 177 9.80 22.62 31.39
N GLY A 178 10.93 23.20 30.95
CA GLY A 178 12.24 22.52 30.95
C GLY A 178 12.47 21.50 29.81
N GLU A 179 11.50 21.27 28.94
CA GLU A 179 11.56 20.26 27.87
C GLU A 179 12.06 20.81 26.51
N GLN A 180 12.89 21.84 26.51
CA GLN A 180 13.23 22.62 25.31
C GLN A 180 13.83 21.75 24.18
N GLN A 181 14.77 20.86 24.51
CA GLN A 181 15.38 19.96 23.52
C GLN A 181 14.35 19.01 22.87
N ARG A 182 13.38 18.52 23.64
CA ARG A 182 12.31 17.65 23.11
C ARG A 182 11.33 18.43 22.24
N LYS A 183 11.05 19.70 22.59
CA LYS A 183 10.24 20.60 21.76
C LYS A 183 10.94 20.91 20.44
N GLU A 184 12.23 21.25 20.46
CA GLU A 184 13.03 21.49 19.26
C GLU A 184 13.04 20.24 18.35
N LYS A 185 13.32 19.07 18.93
CA LYS A 185 13.31 17.81 18.19
C LYS A 185 11.95 17.49 17.55
N LEU A 186 10.85 17.82 18.24
CA LEU A 186 9.50 17.69 17.67
C LEU A 186 9.37 18.55 16.42
N PHE A 187 9.66 19.85 16.50
CA PHE A 187 9.49 20.75 15.36
C PHE A 187 10.44 20.45 14.22
N THR A 188 11.69 20.04 14.49
CA THR A 188 12.61 19.53 13.45
C THR A 188 11.99 18.35 12.69
N ILE A 189 11.43 17.35 13.40
CA ILE A 189 10.78 16.21 12.74
C ILE A 189 9.57 16.66 11.91
N LEU A 190 8.76 17.60 12.43
CA LEU A 190 7.61 18.11 11.69
C LEU A 190 8.03 18.85 10.42
N ASP A 191 9.07 19.68 10.48
CA ASP A 191 9.62 20.41 9.32
C ASP A 191 10.19 19.45 8.26
N ASP A 192 11.05 18.53 8.69
CA ASP A 192 11.69 17.56 7.79
C ASP A 192 10.65 16.74 7.05
N VAL A 193 9.71 16.16 7.81
CA VAL A 193 8.72 15.23 7.26
C VAL A 193 7.62 15.96 6.49
N TYR A 194 7.30 17.21 6.81
CA TYR A 194 6.36 18.00 5.99
C TYR A 194 6.89 18.22 4.56
N ASN A 195 8.19 18.47 4.41
CA ASN A 195 8.78 18.77 3.11
C ASN A 195 8.78 17.54 2.18
N VAL A 196 9.08 16.36 2.72
CA VAL A 196 9.21 15.11 1.94
C VAL A 196 8.03 14.15 2.10
N GLY A 197 6.99 14.56 2.83
CA GLY A 197 5.83 13.73 3.12
C GLY A 197 4.69 13.88 2.12
N ASP A 198 3.90 12.82 2.01
CA ASP A 198 2.75 12.78 1.12
C ASP A 198 1.63 13.73 1.58
N LEU A 199 0.55 13.83 0.80
CA LEU A 199 -0.58 14.69 1.14
C LEU A 199 -1.22 14.31 2.48
N ASP A 200 -1.21 13.03 2.84
CA ASP A 200 -1.78 12.55 4.11
C ASP A 200 -0.89 12.99 5.28
N VAL A 201 0.44 12.86 5.16
CA VAL A 201 1.42 13.35 6.14
C VAL A 201 1.35 14.86 6.31
N ARG A 202 1.38 15.62 5.20
CA ARG A 202 1.26 17.08 5.24
C ARG A 202 -0.07 17.50 5.87
N GLY A 203 -1.14 16.78 5.57
CA GLY A 203 -2.46 16.96 6.17
C GLY A 203 -2.46 16.66 7.68
N ILE A 204 -1.86 15.55 8.11
CA ILE A 204 -1.75 15.19 9.53
C ILE A 204 -0.96 16.25 10.30
N ILE A 205 0.20 16.66 9.80
CA ILE A 205 1.03 17.68 10.44
C ILE A 205 0.24 18.98 10.58
N THR A 206 -0.30 19.50 9.48
CA THR A 206 -0.91 20.85 9.48
C THR A 206 -2.33 20.89 10.06
N MET A 207 -3.19 19.97 9.65
CA MET A 207 -4.63 19.98 9.99
C MET A 207 -4.96 19.26 11.29
N VAL A 208 -4.13 18.30 11.72
CA VAL A 208 -4.38 17.52 12.95
C VAL A 208 -3.47 18.00 14.08
N ILE A 209 -2.16 17.95 13.89
CA ILE A 209 -1.20 18.27 14.96
C ILE A 209 -1.12 19.78 15.20
N LEU A 210 -0.70 20.56 14.21
CA LEU A 210 -0.47 22.00 14.40
C LEU A 210 -1.77 22.74 14.71
N ASN A 211 -2.87 22.40 14.04
CA ASN A 211 -4.19 22.97 14.37
C ASN A 211 -4.70 22.61 15.77
N SER A 212 -4.12 21.61 16.45
CA SER A 212 -4.44 21.30 17.86
C SER A 212 -3.69 22.18 18.87
N ILE A 213 -2.69 22.93 18.42
CA ILE A 213 -1.91 23.85 19.26
C ILE A 213 -2.71 25.15 19.42
N GLU A 214 -2.98 25.54 20.67
CA GLU A 214 -3.78 26.70 21.04
C GLU A 214 -3.17 27.41 22.24
N GLY A 215 -3.56 28.66 22.46
CA GLY A 215 -3.12 29.46 23.61
C GLY A 215 -1.73 30.06 23.45
N ASP A 216 -1.11 30.32 24.60
CA ASP A 216 0.20 30.95 24.77
C ASP A 216 1.35 30.19 24.10
N VAL A 217 1.27 28.86 24.04
CA VAL A 217 2.30 28.01 23.40
C VAL A 217 2.32 28.10 21.87
N ALA A 218 1.31 28.69 21.24
CA ALA A 218 1.21 28.74 19.78
C ALA A 218 2.28 29.62 19.13
N GLU A 219 2.63 30.76 19.74
CA GLU A 219 3.68 31.64 19.19
C GLU A 219 5.06 31.01 19.33
N THR A 220 5.39 30.46 20.51
CA THR A 220 6.63 29.71 20.71
C THR A 220 6.77 28.53 19.74
N ALA A 221 5.66 27.82 19.45
CA ALA A 221 5.66 26.79 18.44
C ALA A 221 5.97 27.35 17.03
N ARG A 222 5.41 28.50 16.66
CA ARG A 222 5.70 29.14 15.36
C ARG A 222 7.17 29.51 15.22
N GLU A 223 7.75 30.10 16.25
CA GLU A 223 9.16 30.50 16.26
C GLU A 223 10.12 29.32 16.09
N ALA A 224 9.74 28.13 16.58
CA ALA A 224 10.53 26.91 16.45
C ALA A 224 10.46 26.23 15.07
N MET A 225 9.62 26.73 14.14
CA MET A 225 9.39 26.11 12.83
C MET A 225 10.03 26.89 11.68
N THR A 226 10.31 26.21 10.58
CA THR A 226 10.74 26.88 9.34
C THR A 226 9.65 27.79 8.76
N PRO A 227 10.01 28.84 7.99
CA PRO A 227 9.04 29.70 7.32
C PRO A 227 8.05 28.95 6.42
N ALA A 228 8.47 27.82 5.83
CA ALA A 228 7.63 26.99 4.98
C ALA A 228 6.48 26.37 5.79
N LEU A 229 6.80 25.73 6.92
CA LEU A 229 5.79 25.10 7.76
C LEU A 229 4.92 26.12 8.49
N GLN A 230 5.47 27.26 8.92
CA GLN A 230 4.68 28.38 9.44
C GLN A 230 3.62 28.86 8.43
N LYS A 231 4.01 29.05 7.17
CA LYS A 231 3.09 29.45 6.09
C LYS A 231 2.03 28.38 5.83
N ALA A 232 2.41 27.10 5.87
CA ALA A 232 1.49 25.98 5.72
C ALA A 232 0.46 25.96 6.85
N TRP A 233 0.90 26.09 8.10
CA TRP A 233 0.02 26.14 9.27
C TRP A 233 -0.94 27.33 9.23
N LYS A 234 -0.45 28.53 8.87
CA LYS A 234 -1.29 29.72 8.68
C LYS A 234 -2.43 29.48 7.69
N ASN A 235 -2.19 28.72 6.62
CA ASN A 235 -3.23 28.36 5.66
C ASN A 235 -4.16 27.27 6.20
N ALA A 236 -3.64 26.27 6.91
CA ALA A 236 -4.42 25.21 7.53
C ALA A 236 -5.39 25.72 8.60
N LEU A 237 -5.02 26.77 9.35
CA LEU A 237 -5.88 27.42 10.34
C LEU A 237 -7.18 27.95 9.73
N LYS A 238 -7.18 28.35 8.45
CA LYS A 238 -8.40 28.82 7.74
C LYS A 238 -9.46 27.73 7.59
N TYR A 239 -9.07 26.47 7.74
CA TYR A 239 -9.94 25.29 7.63
C TYR A 239 -10.30 24.68 8.98
N LYS A 240 -9.74 25.18 10.08
CA LYS A 240 -10.06 24.69 11.43
C LYS A 240 -11.57 24.85 11.69
N GLY A 241 -12.21 23.75 12.10
CA GLY A 241 -13.65 23.69 12.37
C GLY A 241 -14.56 23.74 11.13
N LYS A 242 -14.03 23.72 9.91
CA LYS A 242 -14.83 23.74 8.67
C LYS A 242 -14.99 22.36 8.07
N ASN A 243 -16.21 22.03 7.66
CA ASN A 243 -16.50 20.89 6.80
C ASN A 243 -16.34 21.30 5.33
N VAL A 244 -15.19 20.96 4.73
CA VAL A 244 -14.92 21.24 3.32
C VAL A 244 -15.51 20.13 2.46
N LYS A 245 -16.44 20.50 1.56
CA LYS A 245 -16.96 19.55 0.57
C LYS A 245 -15.86 19.17 -0.42
N PRO A 246 -15.73 17.88 -0.81
CA PRO A 246 -14.78 17.48 -1.85
C PRO A 246 -14.97 18.32 -3.10
N GLU A 247 -13.86 18.79 -3.68
CA GLU A 247 -13.93 19.55 -4.91
C GLU A 247 -14.56 18.65 -5.99
N LYS A 248 -15.64 19.12 -6.62
CA LYS A 248 -16.32 18.35 -7.65
C LYS A 248 -15.31 18.08 -8.77
N LYS A 249 -15.10 16.81 -9.13
CA LYS A 249 -14.29 16.44 -10.29
C LYS A 249 -14.76 17.28 -11.49
N LYS A 250 -13.86 18.10 -12.04
CA LYS A 250 -14.17 18.87 -13.26
C LYS A 250 -14.57 17.87 -14.33
N LYS A 251 -15.77 18.03 -14.90
CA LYS A 251 -16.22 17.20 -16.01
C LYS A 251 -15.17 17.32 -17.13
N PRO A 252 -14.71 16.21 -17.74
CA PRO A 252 -13.84 16.31 -18.89
C PRO A 252 -14.56 17.15 -19.95
N LYS A 253 -13.86 18.16 -20.51
CA LYS A 253 -14.39 18.94 -21.62
C LYS A 253 -14.62 17.94 -22.77
N LYS A 254 -15.88 17.67 -23.11
CA LYS A 254 -16.19 17.01 -24.38
C LYS A 254 -15.65 17.93 -25.48
N SER A 255 -14.57 17.53 -26.13
CA SER A 255 -14.16 18.15 -27.39
C SER A 255 -15.31 17.94 -28.37
N PHE A 256 -16.05 18.99 -28.68
CA PHE A 256 -17.16 18.96 -29.64
C PHE A 256 -16.65 19.02 -31.10
N MET A 257 -15.33 18.94 -31.32
CA MET A 257 -14.68 19.24 -32.60
C MET A 257 -13.98 18.03 -33.24
N GLY A 258 -14.18 16.82 -32.71
CA GLY A 258 -13.58 15.59 -33.23
C GLY A 258 -14.52 14.69 -34.05
N SER A 259 -15.81 14.97 -34.11
CA SER A 259 -16.80 14.06 -34.71
C SER A 259 -17.42 14.52 -36.03
N THR A 260 -16.91 15.59 -36.67
CA THR A 260 -17.48 16.11 -37.92
C THR A 260 -16.54 16.03 -39.14
N LEU A 261 -15.38 15.35 -39.02
CA LEU A 261 -14.44 15.18 -40.12
C LEU A 261 -14.47 13.79 -40.78
N ASN A 262 -15.19 12.82 -40.20
CA ASN A 262 -15.31 11.47 -40.79
C ASN A 262 -16.55 11.27 -41.68
N ASP A 263 -17.49 12.22 -41.71
CA ASP A 263 -18.72 12.12 -42.52
C ASP A 263 -18.65 12.86 -43.88
N MET A 264 -17.46 13.33 -44.31
CA MET A 264 -17.27 13.98 -45.62
C MET A 264 -16.47 13.16 -46.63
N ARG A 265 -16.42 11.83 -46.48
CA ARG A 265 -15.95 10.92 -47.55
C ARG A 265 -16.98 9.83 -47.81
N ARG A 266 -18.01 10.17 -48.59
CA ARG A 266 -18.77 9.24 -49.43
C ARG A 266 -18.91 9.86 -50.80
#